data_AF-A0A817TB90-F1
#
_entry.id   AF-A0A817TB90-F1
#
_cell.length_a   1.000
_cell.length_b   1.000
_cell.length_c   1.000
_cell.angle_alpha   90.00
_cell.angle_beta   90.00
_cell.angle_gamma   90.00
#
_symmetry.space_group_name_H-M   'P 1'
#
loop_
_entity.id
_entity.type
_entity.pdbx_description
1 polymer ?
#
loop_
_entity_poly.entity_id
_entity_poly.type
_entity_poly.pdbx_seq_one_letter_code
_entity_poly.pdbx_strand_id
1 'polypeptide(L)'
;MGDYVDRGYYSVETVTLLVALKVRYKDRITILRGNHESRQITQVYGFYDECLRKYGNANVWKYFTDLFDYLPLTAIVDNQIFCLHGGLSPSIDTLDHIRALDRIQEVPHEGPMCDLLWSDPDDRGGWGISPRGAGYTFGQDISETFNHTNGLQLVSRAHQLVMEGYNWCHDKNVVTIFSAPNYCYRCGNQAAIMELDDSLKYSFLQFDPAPRRGEPHVTRKTPDYFL
;
A
#
# COMPACT_ATOMS: atom_id res chain seq x y z
N MET A 1 -0.36 2.50 3.58
CA MET A 1 -0.42 3.44 2.45
C MET A 1 -1.12 2.72 1.30
N GLY A 2 -2.39 2.32 1.48
CA GLY A 2 -3.00 1.25 0.69
C GLY A 2 -2.89 -0.12 1.36
N ASP A 3 -3.48 -1.13 0.71
CA ASP A 3 -3.57 -2.55 1.10
C ASP A 3 -4.21 -2.76 2.48
N TYR A 4 -5.47 -2.33 2.60
CA TYR A 4 -6.30 -2.47 3.80
C TYR A 4 -7.10 -3.77 3.82
N VAL A 5 -7.25 -4.41 2.66
CA VAL A 5 -8.07 -5.60 2.45
C VAL A 5 -7.23 -6.76 1.91
N ASP A 6 -7.88 -7.93 1.77
CA ASP A 6 -7.31 -9.20 1.36
C ASP A 6 -6.37 -9.84 2.39
N ARG A 7 -6.09 -11.13 2.18
CA ARG A 7 -5.17 -11.99 2.94
C ARG A 7 -5.58 -12.28 4.39
N GLY A 8 -5.98 -11.27 5.16
CA GLY A 8 -6.45 -11.38 6.54
C GLY A 8 -7.93 -11.77 6.66
N TYR A 9 -8.37 -12.12 7.87
CA TYR A 9 -9.77 -12.52 8.14
C TYR A 9 -10.76 -11.39 8.41
N TYR A 10 -10.26 -10.15 8.56
CA TYR A 10 -10.99 -8.99 9.08
C TYR A 10 -10.86 -7.76 8.16
N SER A 11 -10.80 -7.99 6.85
CA SER A 11 -10.66 -6.91 5.86
C SER A 11 -11.85 -5.95 5.91
N VAL A 12 -13.08 -6.49 6.06
CA VAL A 12 -14.32 -5.71 6.16
C VAL A 12 -14.25 -4.75 7.34
N GLU A 13 -13.90 -5.23 8.54
CA GLU A 13 -13.82 -4.38 9.73
C GLU A 13 -12.70 -3.34 9.58
N THR A 14 -11.56 -3.74 9.02
CA THR A 14 -10.39 -2.88 8.82
C THR A 14 -10.73 -1.70 7.90
N VAL A 15 -11.22 -1.98 6.69
CA VAL A 15 -11.53 -0.92 5.73
C VAL A 15 -12.72 -0.07 6.17
N THR A 16 -13.72 -0.67 6.82
CA THR A 16 -14.86 0.07 7.37
C THR A 16 -14.41 1.07 8.43
N LEU A 17 -13.51 0.67 9.34
CA LEU A 17 -12.98 1.57 10.37
C LEU A 17 -12.20 2.73 9.75
N LEU A 18 -11.32 2.45 8.79
CA LEU A 18 -10.50 3.48 8.14
C LEU A 18 -11.37 4.49 7.36
N VAL A 19 -12.38 4.00 6.63
CA VAL A 19 -13.33 4.86 5.92
C VAL A 19 -14.20 5.66 6.90
N ALA A 20 -14.68 5.05 7.99
CA ALA A 20 -15.44 5.76 9.01
C ALA A 20 -14.61 6.87 9.68
N LEU A 21 -13.34 6.60 9.98
CA LEU A 21 -12.39 7.61 10.46
C LEU A 21 -12.16 8.70 9.42
N LYS A 22 -12.03 8.35 8.13
CA LYS A 22 -11.90 9.33 7.04
C LYS A 22 -13.12 10.23 6.91
N VAL A 23 -14.33 9.68 7.02
CA VAL A 23 -15.57 10.46 6.99
C VAL A 23 -15.66 11.37 8.22
N ARG A 24 -15.34 10.83 9.41
CA ARG A 24 -15.48 11.56 10.67
C ARG A 24 -14.40 12.62 10.90
N TYR A 25 -13.17 12.38 10.44
CA TYR A 25 -11.98 13.19 10.68
C TYR A 25 -11.19 13.39 9.39
N LYS A 26 -11.86 13.90 8.35
CA LYS A 26 -11.33 14.02 6.98
C LYS A 26 -9.95 14.66 6.86
N ASP A 27 -9.59 15.58 7.75
CA ASP A 27 -8.32 16.32 7.71
C ASP A 27 -7.24 15.72 8.63
N ARG A 28 -7.56 14.61 9.33
CA ARG A 28 -6.64 13.91 10.27
C ARG A 28 -6.18 12.55 9.80
N ILE A 29 -6.79 12.03 8.73
CA ILE A 29 -6.41 10.75 8.14
C ILE A 29 -6.47 10.85 6.62
N THR A 30 -5.41 10.37 5.98
CA THR A 30 -5.34 10.20 4.53
C THR A 30 -5.19 8.72 4.25
N ILE A 31 -6.12 8.18 3.45
CA ILE A 31 -6.09 6.80 3.00
C ILE A 31 -5.75 6.81 1.51
N LEU A 32 -4.60 6.24 1.16
CA LEU A 32 -4.16 6.06 -0.22
C LEU A 32 -4.68 4.73 -0.78
N ARG A 33 -4.76 4.62 -2.10
CA ARG A 33 -5.07 3.37 -2.80
C ARG A 33 -3.82 2.47 -2.80
N GLY A 34 -3.98 1.20 -2.48
CA GLY A 34 -3.00 0.16 -2.74
C GLY A 34 -3.41 -0.69 -3.94
N ASN A 35 -2.56 -1.65 -4.32
CA ASN A 35 -2.90 -2.56 -5.41
C ASN A 35 -4.00 -3.55 -5.03
N HIS A 36 -4.22 -3.80 -3.74
CA HIS A 36 -5.34 -4.62 -3.24
C HIS A 36 -6.68 -3.89 -3.21
N GLU A 37 -6.73 -2.57 -3.35
CA GLU A 37 -7.98 -1.81 -3.53
C GLU A 37 -8.44 -1.82 -5.01
N SER A 38 -8.53 -3.04 -5.57
CA SER A 38 -8.83 -3.37 -6.98
C SER A 38 -9.87 -4.49 -7.06
N ARG A 39 -10.80 -4.41 -8.01
CA ARG A 39 -11.82 -5.46 -8.23
C ARG A 39 -11.19 -6.80 -8.57
N GLN A 40 -10.19 -6.82 -9.44
CA GLN A 40 -9.56 -8.06 -9.90
C GLN A 40 -8.78 -8.75 -8.77
N ILE A 41 -8.04 -7.97 -7.97
CA ILE A 41 -7.22 -8.50 -6.88
C ILE A 41 -8.11 -9.02 -5.75
N THR A 42 -9.13 -8.26 -5.35
CA THR A 42 -10.03 -8.64 -4.24
C THR A 42 -10.88 -9.88 -4.51
N GLN A 43 -11.13 -10.21 -5.78
CA GLN A 43 -11.81 -11.44 -6.18
C GLN A 43 -10.97 -12.70 -5.93
N VAL A 44 -9.65 -12.58 -5.89
CA VAL A 44 -8.73 -13.72 -5.79
C VAL A 44 -8.14 -13.83 -4.38
N TYR A 45 -7.89 -12.72 -3.70
CA TYR A 45 -7.11 -12.70 -2.46
C TYR A 45 -7.91 -12.55 -1.17
N GLY A 46 -9.24 -12.64 -1.25
CA GLY A 46 -10.11 -12.99 -0.13
C GLY A 46 -11.16 -11.95 0.28
N PHE A 47 -11.04 -10.68 -0.12
CA PHE A 47 -11.99 -9.64 0.30
C PHE A 47 -13.40 -9.86 -0.27
N TYR A 48 -13.50 -10.32 -1.53
CA TYR A 48 -14.78 -10.71 -2.13
C TYR A 48 -15.47 -11.82 -1.32
N ASP A 49 -14.74 -12.90 -1.03
CA ASP A 49 -15.25 -14.04 -0.27
C ASP A 49 -15.61 -13.65 1.17
N GLU A 50 -14.84 -12.77 1.79
CA GLU A 50 -15.14 -12.23 3.11
C GLU A 50 -16.46 -11.46 3.11
N CYS A 51 -16.67 -10.58 2.14
CA CYS A 51 -17.92 -9.84 1.98
C CYS A 51 -19.11 -10.78 1.75
N LEU A 52 -18.97 -11.74 0.82
CA LEU A 52 -20.02 -12.70 0.50
C LEU A 52 -20.40 -13.54 1.73
N ARG A 53 -19.40 -14.02 2.48
CA ARG A 53 -19.62 -14.80 3.70
C ARG A 53 -20.28 -14.00 4.82
N LYS A 54 -19.92 -12.73 5.00
CA LYS A 54 -20.45 -11.89 6.10
C LYS A 54 -21.83 -11.31 5.81
N TYR A 55 -22.15 -11.02 4.54
CA TYR A 55 -23.37 -10.30 4.17
C TYR A 55 -24.34 -11.12 3.28
N GLY A 56 -23.95 -12.32 2.85
CA GLY A 56 -24.79 -13.22 2.05
C GLY A 56 -24.99 -12.78 0.59
N ASN A 57 -24.37 -11.69 0.15
CA ASN A 57 -24.40 -11.18 -1.23
C ASN A 57 -23.19 -10.28 -1.51
N ALA A 58 -23.02 -9.87 -2.78
CA ALA A 58 -21.87 -9.10 -3.25
C ALA A 58 -22.03 -7.56 -3.13
N ASN A 59 -23.12 -7.04 -2.56
CA ASN A 59 -23.37 -5.59 -2.55
C ASN A 59 -22.31 -4.81 -1.76
N VAL A 60 -21.88 -5.33 -0.60
CA VAL A 60 -20.85 -4.68 0.22
C VAL A 60 -19.51 -4.61 -0.53
N TRP A 61 -19.11 -5.70 -1.20
CA TRP A 61 -17.91 -5.70 -2.05
C TRP A 61 -18.03 -4.68 -3.19
N LYS A 62 -19.21 -4.61 -3.84
CA LYS A 62 -19.47 -3.62 -4.89
C LYS A 62 -19.32 -2.19 -4.36
N TYR A 63 -19.92 -1.87 -3.21
CA TYR A 63 -19.82 -0.53 -2.63
C TYR A 63 -18.39 -0.13 -2.26
N PHE A 64 -17.62 -1.06 -1.70
CA PHE A 64 -16.21 -0.79 -1.40
C PHE A 64 -15.36 -0.64 -2.66
N THR A 65 -15.53 -1.49 -3.66
CA THR A 65 -14.75 -1.38 -4.90
C THR A 65 -15.11 -0.14 -5.71
N ASP A 66 -16.38 0.29 -5.70
CA ASP A 66 -16.78 1.59 -6.27
C ASP A 66 -16.17 2.77 -5.49
N LEU A 67 -16.03 2.66 -4.17
CA LEU A 67 -15.32 3.65 -3.34
C LEU A 67 -13.80 3.66 -3.61
N PHE A 68 -13.19 2.50 -3.85
CA PHE A 68 -11.74 2.37 -4.07
C PHE A 68 -11.25 3.19 -5.27
N ASP A 69 -12.08 3.36 -6.29
CA ASP A 69 -11.78 4.20 -7.46
C ASP A 69 -11.57 5.69 -7.10
N TYR A 70 -12.11 6.14 -5.96
CA TYR A 70 -11.96 7.53 -5.51
C TYR A 70 -10.73 7.75 -4.63
N LEU A 71 -10.05 6.68 -4.17
CA LEU A 71 -8.90 6.81 -3.30
C LEU A 71 -7.73 7.52 -4.02
N PRO A 72 -7.08 8.50 -3.37
CA PRO A 72 -5.87 9.10 -3.90
C PRO A 72 -4.76 8.07 -4.14
N LEU A 73 -4.02 8.24 -5.24
CA LEU A 73 -2.88 7.40 -5.58
C LEU A 73 -1.65 7.75 -4.73
N THR A 74 -1.47 9.03 -4.43
CA THR A 74 -0.29 9.55 -3.74
C THR A 74 -0.66 10.67 -2.77
N ALA A 75 0.25 10.99 -1.85
CA ALA A 75 0.22 12.17 -1.00
C ALA A 75 1.58 12.84 -0.96
N ILE A 76 1.59 14.13 -0.62
CA ILE A 76 2.81 14.88 -0.36
C ILE A 76 2.68 15.50 1.02
N VAL A 77 3.65 15.24 1.89
CA VAL A 77 3.73 15.82 3.23
C VAL A 77 4.75 16.95 3.20
N ASP A 78 4.27 18.15 3.55
CA ASP A 78 5.05 19.39 3.64
C ASP A 78 5.97 19.66 2.44
N ASN A 79 5.47 19.33 1.24
CA ASN A 79 6.17 19.47 -0.05
C ASN A 79 7.52 18.74 -0.16
N GLN A 80 7.86 17.84 0.78
CA GLN A 80 9.18 17.22 0.87
C GLN A 80 9.14 15.70 0.87
N ILE A 81 8.08 15.09 1.41
CA ILE A 81 7.95 13.63 1.48
C ILE A 81 6.82 13.18 0.57
N PHE A 82 7.17 12.42 -0.47
CA PHE A 82 6.23 11.85 -1.42
C PHE A 82 5.83 10.44 -0.97
N CYS A 83 4.55 10.25 -0.69
CA CYS A 83 3.99 9.00 -0.19
C CYS A 83 3.13 8.31 -1.25
N LEU A 84 3.34 7.01 -1.44
CA LEU A 84 2.58 6.16 -2.35
C LEU A 84 2.59 4.71 -1.89
N HIS A 85 1.81 3.83 -2.53
CA HIS A 85 1.82 2.41 -2.19
C HIS A 85 3.00 1.67 -2.81
N GLY A 86 3.01 1.67 -4.15
CA GLY A 86 3.97 1.02 -5.03
C GLY A 86 5.28 1.80 -5.07
N GLY A 87 5.64 2.26 -6.27
CA GLY A 87 6.90 2.94 -6.49
C GLY A 87 6.81 3.87 -7.70
N LEU A 88 7.97 4.24 -8.22
CA LEU A 88 8.04 5.19 -9.32
C LEU A 88 7.60 4.54 -10.65
N SER A 89 7.28 5.38 -11.63
CA SER A 89 6.90 4.96 -12.99
C SER A 89 7.85 5.57 -14.02
N PRO A 90 8.29 4.82 -15.05
CA PRO A 90 9.04 5.39 -16.16
C PRO A 90 8.21 6.37 -17.02
N SER A 91 6.89 6.44 -16.80
CA SER A 91 5.99 7.37 -17.48
C SER A 91 5.74 8.66 -16.67
N ILE A 92 6.37 8.82 -15.51
CA ILE A 92 6.14 9.94 -14.58
C ILE A 92 7.48 10.56 -14.17
N ASP A 93 7.80 11.70 -14.77
CA ASP A 93 8.95 12.51 -14.36
C ASP A 93 8.60 13.52 -13.26
N THR A 94 7.35 14.00 -13.25
CA THR A 94 6.92 15.09 -12.36
C THR A 94 5.66 14.77 -11.58
N LEU A 95 5.49 15.44 -10.44
CA LEU A 95 4.25 15.41 -9.65
C LEU A 95 3.03 15.89 -10.44
N ASP A 96 3.21 16.76 -11.43
CA ASP A 96 2.11 17.23 -12.30
C ASP A 96 1.59 16.14 -13.23
N HIS A 97 2.45 15.23 -13.71
CA HIS A 97 1.99 14.06 -14.48
C HIS A 97 1.04 13.19 -13.64
N ILE A 98 1.31 13.05 -12.33
CA ILE A 98 0.44 12.31 -11.41
C ILE A 98 -0.89 13.03 -11.21
N ARG A 99 -0.87 14.36 -11.03
CA ARG A 99 -2.08 15.18 -10.85
C ARG A 99 -3.00 15.14 -12.08
N ALA A 100 -2.44 14.91 -13.26
CA ALA A 100 -3.19 14.82 -14.52
C ALA A 100 -3.84 13.44 -14.76
N LEU A 101 -3.51 12.42 -13.96
CA LEU A 101 -4.11 11.09 -14.11
C LEU A 101 -5.59 11.10 -13.74
N ASP A 102 -6.43 10.53 -14.60
CA ASP A 102 -7.80 10.17 -14.23
C ASP A 102 -7.76 8.91 -13.36
N ARG A 103 -7.88 9.08 -12.05
CA ARG A 103 -7.82 7.97 -11.10
C ARG A 103 -9.16 7.24 -10.92
N ILE A 104 -10.29 7.81 -11.38
CA ILE A 104 -11.63 7.30 -11.08
C ILE A 104 -11.98 6.16 -12.05
N GLN A 105 -11.23 5.07 -11.91
CA GLN A 105 -11.35 3.86 -12.70
C GLN A 105 -10.72 2.68 -11.95
N GLU A 106 -10.98 1.47 -12.44
CA GLU A 106 -10.25 0.29 -12.02
C GLU A 106 -8.75 0.43 -12.31
N VAL A 107 -7.89 -0.16 -11.49
CA VAL A 107 -6.44 -0.15 -11.71
C VAL A 107 -6.12 -0.82 -13.05
N PRO A 108 -5.50 -0.11 -14.02
CA PRO A 108 -5.10 -0.72 -15.28
C PRO A 108 -4.03 -1.80 -15.09
N HIS A 109 -3.89 -2.69 -16.07
CA HIS A 109 -2.83 -3.71 -16.04
C HIS A 109 -1.43 -3.13 -16.29
N GLU A 110 -1.33 -1.97 -16.94
CA GLU A 110 -0.08 -1.28 -17.29
C GLU A 110 -0.23 0.24 -17.24
N GLY A 111 0.90 0.96 -17.30
CA GLY A 111 0.93 2.40 -17.34
C GLY A 111 1.04 3.07 -15.96
N PRO A 112 1.04 4.41 -15.91
CA PRO A 112 1.50 5.17 -14.75
C PRO A 112 0.71 4.90 -13.46
N MET A 113 -0.61 4.69 -13.57
CA MET A 113 -1.43 4.34 -12.40
C MET A 113 -1.14 2.93 -11.88
N CYS A 114 -0.85 1.97 -12.76
CA CYS A 114 -0.43 0.63 -12.37
C CYS A 114 0.92 0.69 -11.63
N ASP A 115 1.90 1.37 -12.22
CA ASP A 115 3.26 1.47 -11.70
C ASP A 115 3.29 2.11 -10.29
N LEU A 116 2.52 3.18 -10.06
CA LEU A 116 2.41 3.84 -8.75
C LEU A 116 1.91 2.91 -7.64
N LEU A 117 1.22 1.81 -7.99
CA LEU A 117 0.67 0.83 -7.06
C LEU A 117 1.46 -0.48 -7.01
N TRP A 118 2.27 -0.79 -8.01
CA TRP A 118 2.93 -2.10 -8.19
C TRP A 118 4.46 -2.07 -8.23
N SER A 119 5.09 -0.93 -8.53
CA SER A 119 6.54 -0.86 -8.68
C SER A 119 7.30 -1.03 -7.35
N ASP A 120 8.54 -1.49 -7.46
CA ASP A 120 9.42 -1.82 -6.34
C ASP A 120 10.84 -1.22 -6.50
N PRO A 121 11.48 -0.73 -5.42
CA PRO A 121 12.90 -0.38 -5.45
C PRO A 121 13.77 -1.64 -5.63
N ASP A 122 14.95 -1.48 -6.22
CA ASP A 122 15.87 -2.56 -6.58
C ASP A 122 17.32 -2.08 -6.51
N ASP A 123 18.24 -2.98 -6.15
CA ASP A 123 19.66 -2.67 -6.04
C ASP A 123 20.31 -2.44 -7.41
N ARG A 124 19.66 -2.89 -8.49
CA ARG A 124 20.09 -2.66 -9.88
C ARG A 124 19.75 -1.24 -10.31
N GLY A 125 20.67 -0.59 -11.01
CA GLY A 125 20.44 0.74 -11.60
C GLY A 125 19.44 0.73 -12.77
N GLY A 126 18.77 1.86 -12.97
CA GLY A 126 17.78 2.07 -14.03
C GLY A 126 16.44 1.38 -13.76
N TRP A 127 15.70 1.11 -14.84
CA TRP A 127 14.41 0.42 -14.77
C TRP A 127 14.56 -1.07 -15.10
N GLY A 128 13.84 -1.92 -14.38
CA GLY A 128 13.71 -3.35 -14.64
C GLY A 128 12.26 -3.80 -14.75
N ILE A 129 12.03 -4.97 -15.35
CA ILE A 129 10.70 -5.58 -15.39
C ILE A 129 10.38 -6.15 -14.00
N SER A 130 9.21 -5.81 -13.47
CA SER A 130 8.75 -6.32 -12.17
C SER A 130 8.55 -7.84 -12.21
N PRO A 131 9.10 -8.59 -11.23
CA PRO A 131 8.83 -10.03 -11.10
C PRO A 131 7.38 -10.34 -10.69
N ARG A 132 6.58 -9.32 -10.35
CA ARG A 132 5.16 -9.46 -10.00
C ARG A 132 4.24 -9.59 -11.22
N GLY A 133 4.76 -9.32 -12.42
CA GLY A 133 3.97 -9.27 -13.66
C GLY A 133 3.20 -7.96 -13.87
N ALA A 134 3.39 -6.96 -13.01
CA ALA A 134 2.84 -5.61 -13.12
C ALA A 134 3.81 -4.60 -12.48
N GLY A 135 3.88 -3.39 -13.03
CA GLY A 135 4.83 -2.35 -12.63
C GLY A 135 6.28 -2.62 -13.04
N TYR A 136 7.20 -1.85 -12.47
CA TYR A 136 8.63 -1.93 -12.74
C TYR A 136 9.45 -2.10 -11.46
N THR A 137 10.68 -2.55 -11.60
CA THR A 137 11.70 -2.26 -10.60
C THR A 137 12.46 -0.98 -10.95
N PHE A 138 12.92 -0.23 -9.94
CA PHE A 138 13.67 1.00 -10.16
C PHE A 138 14.89 1.11 -9.24
N GLY A 139 16.00 1.57 -9.79
CA GLY A 139 17.26 1.75 -9.07
C GLY A 139 17.39 3.06 -8.31
N GLN A 140 18.51 3.18 -7.59
CA GLN A 140 18.86 4.38 -6.83
C GLN A 140 18.91 5.65 -7.69
N ASP A 141 19.49 5.56 -8.88
CA ASP A 141 19.61 6.65 -9.86
C ASP A 141 18.24 7.23 -10.24
N ILE A 142 17.23 6.36 -10.37
CA ILE A 142 15.85 6.76 -10.66
C ILE A 142 15.24 7.53 -9.50
N SER A 143 15.38 7.03 -8.27
CA SER A 143 14.84 7.71 -7.09
C SER A 143 15.52 9.05 -6.81
N GLU A 144 16.83 9.15 -6.99
CA GLU A 144 17.58 10.41 -6.85
C GLU A 144 17.12 11.43 -7.89
N THR A 145 17.00 11.02 -9.15
CA THR A 145 16.54 11.88 -10.24
C THR A 145 15.13 12.39 -9.99
N PHE A 146 14.21 11.51 -9.59
CA PHE A 146 12.83 11.88 -9.31
C PHE A 146 12.74 12.84 -8.12
N ASN A 147 13.44 12.55 -7.02
CA ASN A 147 13.47 13.41 -5.84
C ASN A 147 14.02 14.79 -6.16
N HIS A 148 15.19 14.85 -6.80
CA HIS A 148 15.82 16.11 -7.20
C HIS A 148 14.92 16.95 -8.12
N THR A 149 14.33 16.32 -9.15
CA THR A 149 13.46 16.99 -10.13
C THR A 149 12.23 17.61 -9.48
N ASN A 150 11.68 16.95 -8.45
CA ASN A 150 10.44 17.35 -7.80
C ASN A 150 10.66 18.08 -6.46
N GLY A 151 11.92 18.39 -6.09
CA GLY A 151 12.26 19.06 -4.84
C GLY A 151 11.92 18.24 -3.58
N LEU A 152 11.93 16.90 -3.69
CA LEU A 152 11.61 15.98 -2.61
C LEU A 152 12.87 15.55 -1.87
N GLN A 153 12.71 15.22 -0.59
CA GLN A 153 13.76 14.60 0.22
C GLN A 153 13.60 13.08 0.31
N LEU A 154 12.38 12.57 0.14
CA LEU A 154 12.06 11.19 0.44
C LEU A 154 10.86 10.68 -0.37
N VAL A 155 11.00 9.47 -0.89
CA VAL A 155 9.88 8.60 -1.28
C VAL A 155 9.56 7.65 -0.12
N SER A 156 8.37 7.78 0.47
CA SER A 156 7.84 6.87 1.48
C SER A 156 6.82 5.93 0.86
N ARG A 157 7.05 4.62 0.98
CA ARG A 157 6.27 3.62 0.24
C ARG A 157 5.96 2.36 1.05
N ALA A 158 5.04 1.50 0.57
CA ALA A 158 4.60 0.27 1.25
C ALA A 158 4.83 -1.01 0.40
N HIS A 159 3.79 -1.80 0.13
CA HIS A 159 3.72 -3.00 -0.75
C HIS A 159 4.65 -4.20 -0.47
N GLN A 160 5.95 -3.98 -0.23
CA GLN A 160 6.94 -5.02 0.02
C GLN A 160 6.98 -5.38 1.51
N LEU A 161 6.89 -6.68 1.79
CA LEU A 161 7.20 -7.19 3.11
C LEU A 161 8.69 -7.00 3.39
N VAL A 162 8.99 -6.38 4.53
CA VAL A 162 10.33 -6.21 5.07
C VAL A 162 10.34 -6.74 6.50
N MET A 163 11.38 -7.51 6.87
CA MET A 163 11.37 -8.29 8.11
C MET A 163 11.27 -7.43 9.38
N GLU A 164 11.88 -6.25 9.36
CA GLU A 164 11.89 -5.32 10.49
C GLU A 164 10.68 -4.35 10.47
N GLY A 165 9.75 -4.51 9.53
CA GLY A 165 8.61 -3.61 9.33
C GLY A 165 8.95 -2.30 8.61
N TYR A 166 10.23 -1.91 8.53
CA TYR A 166 10.69 -0.86 7.62
C TYR A 166 12.07 -1.21 7.04
N ASN A 167 12.41 -0.61 5.89
CA ASN A 167 13.73 -0.73 5.28
C ASN A 167 14.09 0.54 4.50
N TRP A 168 15.31 1.03 4.69
CA TRP A 168 15.88 2.11 3.89
C TRP A 168 16.63 1.55 2.69
N CYS A 169 16.46 2.16 1.52
CA CYS A 169 17.27 1.86 0.35
C CYS A 169 17.63 3.15 -0.42
N HIS A 170 18.45 3.00 -1.47
CA HIS A 170 18.82 4.07 -2.40
C HIS A 170 19.43 5.30 -1.69
N ASP A 171 20.41 5.07 -0.82
CA ASP A 171 21.02 6.10 0.04
C ASP A 171 20.01 6.99 0.77
N LYS A 172 18.96 6.36 1.32
CA LYS A 172 17.84 6.99 2.04
C LYS A 172 16.92 7.88 1.19
N ASN A 173 17.00 7.81 -0.14
CA ASN A 173 16.00 8.43 -1.02
C ASN A 173 14.64 7.72 -0.94
N VAL A 174 14.62 6.46 -0.52
CA VAL A 174 13.41 5.63 -0.45
C VAL A 174 13.35 4.89 0.89
N VAL A 175 12.17 4.89 1.51
CA VAL A 175 11.84 4.02 2.64
C VAL A 175 10.63 3.16 2.34
N THR A 176 10.76 1.87 2.59
CA THR A 176 9.65 0.91 2.60
C THR A 176 9.14 0.75 4.04
N ILE A 177 7.83 0.87 4.24
CA ILE A 177 7.15 0.70 5.53
C ILE A 177 6.03 -0.32 5.37
N PHE A 178 6.03 -1.34 6.22
CA PHE A 178 5.07 -2.43 6.23
C PHE A 178 4.44 -2.57 7.61
N SER A 179 3.11 -2.42 7.70
CA SER A 179 2.40 -2.29 8.99
C SER A 179 1.60 -3.53 9.40
N ALA A 180 1.78 -4.67 8.73
CA ALA A 180 1.12 -5.93 9.09
C ALA A 180 2.12 -6.93 9.73
N PRO A 181 2.15 -7.07 11.07
CA PRO A 181 3.13 -7.91 11.73
C PRO A 181 2.74 -9.40 11.59
N ASN A 182 3.74 -10.27 11.50
CA ASN A 182 3.61 -11.69 11.18
C ASN A 182 2.64 -11.91 10.02
N TYR A 183 2.96 -11.30 8.88
CA TYR A 183 2.09 -11.25 7.73
C TYR A 183 1.58 -12.64 7.33
N CYS A 184 0.29 -12.71 7.03
CA CYS A 184 -0.41 -13.95 6.67
C CYS A 184 -0.24 -15.08 7.70
N TYR A 185 -0.01 -14.71 8.98
CA TYR A 185 0.21 -15.62 10.10
C TYR A 185 1.42 -16.55 9.97
N ARG A 186 2.34 -16.27 9.04
CA ARG A 186 3.46 -17.17 8.71
C ARG A 186 4.81 -16.48 8.44
N CYS A 187 4.82 -15.21 8.05
CA CYS A 187 6.05 -14.56 7.61
C CYS A 187 6.99 -14.16 8.76
N GLY A 188 6.48 -14.01 9.98
CA GLY A 188 7.31 -13.71 11.15
C GLY A 188 7.96 -12.32 11.18
N ASN A 189 7.62 -11.42 10.25
CA ASN A 189 8.11 -10.04 10.23
C ASN A 189 7.52 -9.20 11.38
N GLN A 190 8.26 -8.20 11.83
CA GLN A 190 7.70 -7.07 12.58
C GLN A 190 6.91 -6.15 11.64
N ALA A 191 6.11 -5.27 12.23
CA ALA A 191 5.52 -4.15 11.53
C ALA A 191 6.13 -2.83 12.02
N ALA A 192 6.03 -1.79 11.21
CA ALA A 192 6.43 -0.45 11.62
C ALA A 192 5.44 0.62 11.17
N ILE A 193 5.51 1.76 11.85
CA ILE A 193 5.00 3.05 11.41
C ILE A 193 6.14 4.08 11.47
N MET A 194 6.05 5.09 10.62
CA MET A 194 6.96 6.25 10.61
C MET A 194 6.19 7.47 11.14
N GLU A 195 6.69 8.04 12.23
CA GLU A 195 6.20 9.31 12.76
C GLU A 195 7.01 10.45 12.16
N LEU A 196 6.33 11.52 11.80
CA LEU A 196 6.92 12.78 11.33
C LEU A 196 6.50 13.86 12.32
N ASP A 197 7.46 14.56 12.92
CA ASP A 197 7.16 15.69 13.80
C ASP A 197 6.93 16.99 13.02
N ASP A 198 6.65 18.07 13.74
CA ASP A 198 6.38 19.40 13.16
C ASP A 198 7.58 19.97 12.38
N SER A 199 8.79 19.43 12.54
CA SER A 199 10.01 19.79 11.82
C SER A 199 10.40 18.75 10.75
N LEU A 200 9.48 17.83 10.40
CA LEU A 200 9.70 16.68 9.52
C LEU A 200 10.80 15.72 9.95
N LYS A 201 11.23 15.79 11.22
CA LYS A 201 12.12 14.76 11.74
C LYS A 201 11.33 13.47 11.87
N TYR A 202 11.94 12.39 11.40
CA TYR A 202 11.30 11.09 11.40
C TYR A 202 11.80 10.16 12.51
N SER A 203 10.89 9.33 13.03
CA SER A 203 11.18 8.19 13.89
C SER A 203 10.37 6.97 13.49
N PHE A 204 10.94 5.77 13.66
CA PHE A 204 10.24 4.51 13.40
C PHE A 204 9.81 3.88 14.71
N LEU A 205 8.55 3.45 14.76
CA LEU A 205 8.02 2.61 15.84
C LEU A 205 7.74 1.23 15.29
N GLN A 206 8.53 0.25 15.73
CA GLN A 206 8.35 -1.16 15.38
C GLN A 206 7.42 -1.83 16.40
N PHE A 207 6.61 -2.78 15.94
CA PHE A 207 5.70 -3.53 16.80
C PHE A 207 5.47 -4.96 16.30
N ASP A 208 5.26 -5.85 17.26
CA ASP A 208 4.94 -7.26 17.05
C ASP A 208 3.41 -7.49 16.98
N PRO A 209 2.95 -8.68 16.57
CA PRO A 209 1.52 -8.99 16.56
C PRO A 209 0.90 -8.86 17.95
N ALA A 210 -0.29 -8.27 18.01
CA ALA A 210 -1.03 -8.15 19.26
C ALA A 210 -1.36 -9.54 19.86
N PRO A 211 -1.37 -9.68 21.20
CA PRO A 211 -1.74 -10.94 21.85
C PRO A 211 -3.16 -11.37 21.46
N ARG A 212 -3.33 -12.64 21.09
CA ARG A 212 -4.66 -13.19 20.79
C ARG A 212 -5.41 -13.45 22.09
N ARG A 213 -6.46 -12.66 22.40
CA ARG A 213 -7.34 -12.93 23.54
C ARG A 213 -8.32 -14.07 23.20
N GLY A 214 -8.08 -15.26 23.76
CA GLY A 214 -9.09 -16.32 23.95
C GLY A 214 -9.87 -16.80 22.72
N GLU A 215 -9.22 -17.26 21.65
CA GLU A 215 -9.96 -17.85 20.52
C GLU A 215 -10.26 -19.36 20.73
N PRO A 216 -11.53 -19.79 20.57
CA PRO A 216 -11.86 -21.16 20.21
C PRO A 216 -11.15 -21.55 18.92
N HIS A 217 -10.92 -22.84 18.69
CA HIS A 217 -10.43 -23.36 17.41
C HIS A 217 -11.35 -22.94 16.25
N VAL A 218 -11.15 -21.76 15.67
CA VAL A 218 -11.45 -21.55 14.26
C VAL A 218 -10.45 -22.45 13.56
N THR A 219 -10.93 -23.56 12.99
CA THR A 219 -10.10 -24.45 12.16
C THR A 219 -9.46 -23.58 11.09
N ARG A 220 -8.19 -23.23 11.31
CA ARG A 220 -7.39 -22.44 10.40
C ARG A 220 -7.11 -23.29 9.18
N LYS A 221 -8.03 -23.27 8.22
CA LYS A 221 -7.69 -23.68 6.87
C LYS A 221 -6.88 -22.53 6.30
N THR A 222 -5.61 -22.77 5.98
CA THR A 222 -4.83 -21.86 5.13
C THR A 222 -5.70 -21.54 3.92
N PRO A 223 -6.07 -20.28 3.68
CA PRO A 223 -6.87 -19.93 2.52
C PRO A 223 -6.22 -20.45 1.24
N ASP A 224 -7.00 -20.97 0.30
CA ASP A 224 -6.48 -21.71 -0.85
C ASP A 224 -5.58 -20.83 -1.76
N TYR A 225 -5.70 -19.50 -1.71
CA TYR A 225 -4.81 -18.55 -2.41
C TYR A 225 -3.40 -18.41 -1.80
N PHE A 226 -3.11 -19.11 -0.70
CA PHE A 226 -1.76 -19.21 -0.11
C PHE A 226 -1.05 -20.53 -0.45
N LEU A 227 -1.75 -21.45 -1.12
CA LEU A 227 -1.24 -22.71 -1.67
C LEU A 227 -0.85 -22.50 -3.14
#